data_AF-A0A935TGW9-F1
#
_entry.id   AF-A0A935TGW9-F1
#
_cell.length_a   1.000
_cell.length_b   1.000
_cell.length_c   1.000
_cell.angle_alpha   90.00
_cell.angle_beta   90.00
_cell.angle_gamma   90.00
#
_symmetry.space_group_name_H-M   'P 1'
#
loop_
_entity.id
_entity.type
_entity.pdbx_description
1 polymer ?
#
loop_
_entity_poly.entity_id
_entity_poly.type
_entity_poly.pdbx_seq_one_letter_code
_entity_poly.pdbx_strand_id
1 'polypeptide(L)' 'MVRVLIADDHNLFREGIRSLLKDSLEIVIVGEAEDGRALEKNSLN' A
#
# COMPACT_ATOMS: atom_id res chain seq x y z
N MET A 1 3.17 8.98 13.12
CA MET A 1 2.49 7.96 12.30
C MET A 1 2.53 8.38 10.84
N VAL A 2 3.16 7.58 9.99
CA VAL A 2 3.33 7.79 8.55
C VAL A 2 2.30 6.94 7.81
N ARG A 3 1.56 7.55 6.88
CA ARG A 3 0.55 6.88 6.05
C ARG A 3 1.15 6.58 4.69
N VAL A 4 1.12 5.32 4.26
CA VAL A 4 1.74 4.87 3.01
C VAL A 4 0.72 4.16 2.12
N LEU A 5 0.81 4.38 0.81
CA LEU A 5 0.12 3.60 -0.21
C LEU A 5 1.18 2.85 -1.02
N ILE A 6 0.94 1.58 -1.30
CA ILE A 6 1.86 0.73 -2.06
C ILE A 6 1.35 0.63 -3.49
N ALA A 7 2.17 1.00 -4.48
CA ALA A 7 1.81 0.91 -5.90
C ALA A 7 2.83 0.04 -6.64
N ASP A 8 2.38 -1.10 -7.18
CA ASP A 8 3.19 -2.05 -7.95
C ASP A 8 2.24 -2.97 -8.75
N ASP A 9 2.55 -3.28 -10.01
CA ASP A 9 1.76 -4.15 -10.88
C ASP A 9 1.88 -5.65 -10.54
N HIS A 10 2.79 -6.01 -9.63
CA HIS A 10 3.02 -7.38 -9.19
C HIS A 10 2.51 -7.62 -7.77
N ASN A 11 1.55 -8.55 -7.64
CA ASN A 11 0.95 -8.88 -6.33
C ASN A 11 1.97 -9.38 -5.29
N LEU A 12 2.97 -10.17 -5.72
CA LEU A 12 4.00 -10.73 -4.83
C LEU A 12 4.76 -9.64 -4.05
N PHE A 13 5.07 -8.52 -4.70
CA PHE A 13 5.81 -7.42 -4.06
C PHE A 13 4.96 -6.71 -3.01
N ARG A 14 3.69 -6.44 -3.32
CA ARG A 14 2.77 -5.79 -2.37
C ARG A 14 2.55 -6.66 -1.14
N GLU A 15 2.35 -7.95 -1.32
CA GLU A 15 2.23 -8.91 -0.21
C GLU A 15 3.50 -8.95 0.67
N GLY A 16 4.68 -8.96 0.03
CA GLY A 16 5.96 -8.92 0.73
C GLY A 16 6.15 -7.65 1.56
N ILE A 17 5.92 -6.47 0.97
CA ILE A 17 6.03 -5.18 1.66
C ILE A 17 5.03 -5.10 2.81
N ARG A 18 3.78 -5.52 2.60
CA ARG A 18 2.77 -5.57 3.66
C ARG A 18 3.21 -6.47 4.82
N SER A 19 3.80 -7.63 4.54
CA SER A 19 4.32 -8.53 5.57
C SER A 19 5.46 -7.90 6.36
N LEU A 20 6.37 -7.17 5.69
CA LEU A 20 7.50 -6.49 6.35
C LEU A 20 7.05 -5.36 7.28
N LEU A 21 5.96 -4.67 6.92
CA LEU A 21 5.47 -3.50 7.65
C LEU A 21 4.37 -3.81 8.66
N LYS A 22 3.88 -5.06 8.71
CA LYS A 22 2.73 -5.49 9.53
C LYS A 22 2.84 -5.13 11.01
N ASP A 23 4.05 -5.23 11.57
CA ASP A 23 4.29 -5.03 13.01
C ASP A 23 4.80 -3.62 13.34
N SER A 24 4.85 -2.72 12.35
CA SER A 24 5.26 -1.33 12.56
C SER A 24 4.18 -0.56 13.33
N LEU A 25 4.55 0.06 14.44
CA LEU A 25 3.66 0.99 15.18
C LEU A 25 3.65 2.40 14.58
N GLU A 26 4.59 2.70 13.70
CA GLU A 26 4.74 4.04 13.13
C GLU A 26 4.16 4.16 11.72
N ILE A 27 4.00 3.04 11.01
CA ILE A 27 3.59 3.00 9.60
C ILE A 27 2.20 2.38 9.49
N VAL A 28 1.31 3.03 8.74
CA VAL A 28 -0.01 2.51 8.40
C VAL A 28 -0.15 2.48 6.89
N ILE A 29 -0.40 1.27 6.36
CA ILE A 29 -0.76 1.08 4.95
C ILE A 29 -2.22 1.48 4.78
N VAL A 30 -2.47 2.49 3.96
CA VAL A 30 -3.81 3.05 3.72
C VAL A 30 -4.44 2.57 2.42
N GLY A 31 -3.69 1.86 1.60
CA GLY A 31 -4.19 1.29 0.35
C GLY A 31 -3.09 0.64 -0.48
N GLU A 32 -3.52 -0.08 -1.50
CA GLU A 32 -2.66 -0.71 -2.51
C GLU A 32 -3.23 -0.41 -3.90
N ALA A 33 -2.35 -0.25 -4.88
CA ALA A 33 -2.72 -0.02 -6.27
C ALA A 33 -1.87 -0.88 -7.21
N GLU A 34 -2.53 -1.54 -8.17
CA GLU A 34 -1.85 -2.30 -9.22
C GLU A 34 -1.48 -1.45 -10.44
N ASP A 35 -2.16 -0.32 -10.61
CA ASP A 35 -1.90 0.63 -11.69
C ASP A 35 -2.33 2.06 -11.27
N GLY A 36 -2.09 3.03 -12.15
CA GLY A 36 -2.47 4.43 -11.89
C GLY A 36 -3.98 4.65 -11.74
N ARG A 37 -4.82 3.85 -12.40
CA ARG A 37 -6.29 3.98 -12.30
C ARG A 37 -6.80 3.44 -10.96
N ALA A 38 -6.18 2.38 -10.44
CA ALA A 38 -6.47 1.85 -9.13
C ALA A 38 -6.07 2.83 -8.02
N LEU A 39 -5.03 3.64 -8.24
CA LEU A 39 -4.59 4.67 -7.30
C LEU A 39 -5.64 5.77 -7.09
N GLU A 40 -6.26 6.27 -8.16
CA GLU A 40 -7.27 7.33 -8.09
C GLU A 40 -8.47 6.92 -7.23
N LYS A 41 -8.88 5.64 -7.29
CA LYS A 41 -9.99 5.10 -6.48
C LYS A 41 -9.68 5.05 -4.98
N ASN A 42 -8.41 4.86 -4.63
CA ASN A 42 -7.97 4.72 -3.24
C ASN A 42 -7.55 6.05 -2.60
N SER A 43 -7.43 7.12 -3.38
CA SER A 43 -6.91 8.43 -2.92
C SER A 43 -7.99 9.41 -2.43
N LEU A 44 -9.26 9.01 -2.39
CA LEU A 44 -10.42 9.90 -2.19
C LEU A 44 -11.38 9.50 -1.05
N ASN A 45 -10.89 8.88 0.04
CA ASN A 45 -11.68 8.68 1.27
C ASN A 45 -10.92 9.15 2.51
#